data_AF-A0A7X0FLI8-F1
#
_entry.id   AF-A0A7X0FLI8-F1
#
_cell.length_a   1.000
_cell.length_b   1.000
_cell.length_c   1.000
_cell.angle_alpha   90.00
_cell.angle_beta   90.00
_cell.angle_gamma   90.00
#
_symmetry.space_group_name_H-M   'P 1'
#
loop_
_entity.id
_entity.type
_entity.pdbx_description
1 polymer ?
#
loop_
_entity_poly.entity_id
_entity_poly.type
_entity_poly.pdbx_seq_one_letter_code
_entity_poly.pdbx_strand_id
1 'polypeptide(L)'
;MSHQRRVLDPRLVVGASVAAASLAVAAVVVAPMAASGAVDLPDKTVEELIAFAQASDVDAFSGTIEQTSDLGLPDLGALTAPMGEAGDESGAADVDDLIALVTGSHTAKIYVDGDLARLQVLDQLAERNVYVDGAAKEVWFVDSESQTATTFTFPADAPKGTVDEDALVQTPDDMLDTALARLDETTEVTVGTDGRVAGRDVYELILEPRTTDTLVGEVRFAIDGENGAGLAMSITARGAEAPAFEFAFTDVDFSAPDPAVFAFEPGADMTIAEKEIAAPDGAAHDQDEMSPDAAPVVIGEGWSTVVEMPASTGEGDALSSLAPEQMAMFESLTAEVEGGWALQTSLVSVLVTDDGRILAGAVPTSVLVEAAQSGR
;
A
#
# COMPACT_ATOMS: atom_id res chain seq x y z
N MET A 1 18.94 3.66 -27.94
CA MET A 1 19.07 3.68 -26.47
C MET A 1 18.78 2.26 -26.00
N SER A 2 19.68 1.67 -25.24
CA SER A 2 19.57 0.27 -24.80
C SER A 2 18.67 0.22 -23.56
N HIS A 3 17.44 -0.30 -23.69
CA HIS A 3 16.56 -0.58 -22.55
C HIS A 3 17.23 -1.63 -21.66
N GLN A 4 17.63 -1.26 -20.44
CA GLN A 4 18.17 -2.20 -19.47
C GLN A 4 17.01 -2.96 -18.82
N ARG A 5 16.86 -4.25 -19.16
CA ARG A 5 15.96 -5.16 -18.46
C ARG A 5 16.61 -5.55 -17.13
N ARG A 6 15.95 -5.26 -16.01
CA ARG A 6 16.41 -5.64 -14.67
C ARG A 6 15.42 -6.63 -14.08
N VAL A 7 15.91 -7.76 -13.59
CA VAL A 7 15.10 -8.73 -12.86
C VAL A 7 14.93 -8.19 -11.43
N LEU A 8 13.68 -8.17 -10.92
CA LEU A 8 13.38 -7.73 -9.55
C LEU A 8 14.05 -8.66 -8.52
N ASP A 9 14.58 -8.07 -7.45
CA ASP A 9 14.94 -8.82 -6.25
C ASP A 9 13.62 -9.18 -5.52
N PRO A 10 13.29 -10.46 -5.31
CA PRO A 10 12.01 -10.90 -4.73
C PRO A 10 11.79 -10.47 -3.27
N ARG A 11 12.71 -9.73 -2.66
CA ARG A 11 12.69 -9.27 -1.26
C ARG A 11 11.71 -8.13 -0.96
N LEU A 12 11.00 -7.59 -1.95
CA LEU A 12 10.32 -6.29 -1.86
C LEU A 12 8.79 -6.34 -1.72
N VAL A 13 8.19 -7.52 -1.53
CA VAL A 13 6.72 -7.66 -1.52
C VAL A 13 6.27 -8.60 -0.42
N VAL A 14 6.16 -8.08 0.81
CA VAL A 14 5.34 -8.71 1.87
C VAL A 14 4.72 -7.58 2.70
N GLY A 15 3.47 -7.23 2.40
CA GLY A 15 2.60 -6.49 3.32
C GLY A 15 1.49 -7.44 3.75
N ALA A 16 1.39 -7.71 5.06
CA ALA A 16 0.33 -8.55 5.59
C ALA A 16 -1.02 -7.81 5.42
N SER A 17 -1.90 -8.35 4.60
CA SER A 17 -3.23 -7.80 4.34
C SER A 17 -4.11 -7.90 5.60
N VAL A 18 -4.25 -6.79 6.32
CA VAL A 18 -5.22 -6.67 7.42
C VAL A 18 -6.48 -6.05 6.84
N ALA A 19 -7.51 -6.85 6.62
CA ALA A 19 -8.81 -6.39 6.14
C ALA A 19 -9.30 -5.21 7.00
N ALA A 20 -9.63 -4.09 6.38
CA ALA A 20 -10.14 -2.89 7.03
C ALA A 20 -11.63 -2.75 6.71
N ALA A 21 -12.42 -2.50 7.76
CA ALA A 21 -13.85 -2.31 7.66
C ALA A 21 -14.13 -0.83 7.44
N SER A 22 -15.10 -0.57 6.56
CA SER A 22 -15.43 0.76 6.09
C SER A 22 -16.27 1.51 7.13
N LEU A 23 -15.70 2.57 7.69
CA LEU A 23 -16.44 3.61 8.41
C LEU A 23 -16.53 4.87 7.55
N ALA A 24 -17.53 5.71 7.83
CA ALA A 24 -17.72 6.97 7.11
C ALA A 24 -16.62 7.99 7.50
N VAL A 25 -15.70 8.14 6.56
CA VAL A 25 -14.52 9.02 6.50
C VAL A 25 -14.85 10.52 6.37
N ALA A 26 -14.10 11.47 6.92
CA ALA A 26 -14.21 12.88 6.60
C ALA A 26 -12.85 13.35 6.09
N ALA A 27 -12.69 13.39 4.77
CA ALA A 27 -11.42 13.68 4.09
C ALA A 27 -10.63 14.84 4.75
N VAL A 28 -9.40 14.55 5.17
CA VAL A 28 -8.47 15.52 5.75
C VAL A 28 -7.85 16.35 4.63
N VAL A 29 -8.59 17.35 4.15
CA VAL A 29 -8.05 18.33 3.20
C VAL A 29 -7.06 19.24 3.92
N VAL A 30 -5.77 19.18 3.55
CA VAL A 30 -4.80 20.23 3.89
C VAL A 30 -5.18 21.49 3.11
N ALA A 31 -6.05 22.30 3.69
CA ALA A 31 -6.51 23.55 3.08
C ALA A 31 -5.53 24.70 3.38
N PRO A 32 -5.07 25.46 2.37
CA PRO A 32 -4.26 26.65 2.61
C PRO A 32 -5.08 27.69 3.36
N MET A 33 -4.66 28.01 4.59
CA MET A 33 -5.35 28.97 5.45
C MET A 33 -5.28 30.39 4.90
N ALA A 34 -6.40 31.11 4.94
CA ALA A 34 -6.41 32.54 4.65
C ALA A 34 -5.72 33.34 5.77
N ALA A 35 -4.52 33.87 5.50
CA ALA A 35 -3.73 35.00 6.08
C ALA A 35 -3.86 35.46 7.56
N SER A 36 -4.68 34.86 8.43
CA SER A 36 -4.95 35.36 9.80
C SER A 36 -4.53 34.39 10.90
N GLY A 37 -3.88 33.29 10.53
CA GLY A 37 -3.39 32.23 11.43
C GLY A 37 -2.46 31.27 10.68
N ALA A 38 -1.63 31.82 9.77
CA ALA A 38 -0.66 31.03 9.05
C ALA A 38 0.29 30.36 10.04
N VAL A 39 0.51 29.07 9.84
CA VAL A 39 1.62 28.37 10.48
C VAL A 39 2.91 29.04 9.97
N ASP A 40 3.79 29.39 10.90
CA ASP A 40 5.02 30.14 10.64
C ASP A 40 6.16 29.34 11.27
N LEU A 41 6.58 28.29 10.56
CA LEU A 41 7.72 27.50 10.98
C LEU A 41 9.02 28.15 10.47
N PRO A 42 10.15 27.95 11.14
CA PRO A 42 11.44 28.42 10.63
C PRO A 42 11.73 27.87 9.23
N ASP A 43 12.04 28.75 8.27
CA ASP A 43 12.39 28.36 6.91
C ASP A 43 13.47 27.26 6.89
N LYS A 44 13.23 26.20 6.11
CA LYS A 44 14.20 25.13 5.83
C LYS A 44 14.43 25.02 4.33
N THR A 45 15.68 24.82 3.93
CA THR A 45 15.98 24.32 2.59
C THR A 45 15.52 22.87 2.44
N VAL A 46 15.43 22.37 1.20
CA VAL A 46 15.07 20.97 0.93
C VAL A 46 16.01 20.02 1.66
N GLU A 47 17.31 20.28 1.60
CA GLU A 47 18.32 19.44 2.23
C GLU A 47 18.21 19.45 3.76
N GLU A 48 17.91 20.61 4.36
CA GLU A 48 17.68 20.74 5.80
C GLU A 48 16.40 20.06 6.25
N LEU A 49 15.34 20.09 5.43
CA LEU A 49 14.08 19.42 5.74
C LEU A 49 14.22 17.89 5.67
N ILE A 50 14.87 17.38 4.62
CA ILE A 50 15.15 15.93 4.51
C ILE A 50 16.03 15.47 5.68
N ALA A 51 17.09 16.20 5.99
CA ALA A 51 17.96 15.86 7.12
C ALA A 51 17.25 15.96 8.47
N PHE A 52 16.27 16.87 8.59
CA PHE A 52 15.45 17.00 9.79
C PHE A 52 14.49 15.81 9.95
N ALA A 53 13.82 15.39 8.87
CA ALA A 53 12.96 14.21 8.89
C ALA A 53 13.73 12.93 9.22
N GLN A 54 14.87 12.70 8.57
CA GLN A 54 15.74 11.55 8.81
C GLN A 54 16.38 11.53 10.21
N ALA A 55 16.33 12.64 10.93
CA ALA A 55 16.82 12.74 12.31
C ALA A 55 15.71 12.53 13.34
N SER A 56 14.46 12.31 12.91
CA SER A 56 13.35 11.91 13.78
C SER A 56 13.73 10.64 14.55
N ASP A 57 13.55 10.69 15.86
CA ASP A 57 13.77 9.57 16.79
C ASP A 57 12.47 9.11 17.44
N VAL A 58 11.32 9.39 16.80
CA VAL A 58 10.02 8.95 17.26
C VAL A 58 9.91 7.43 17.09
N ASP A 59 9.96 6.72 18.21
CA ASP A 59 9.80 5.26 18.29
C ASP A 59 8.58 4.83 19.12
N ALA A 60 7.87 5.77 19.73
CA ALA A 60 6.66 5.50 20.49
C ALA A 60 5.60 6.58 20.27
N PHE A 61 4.38 6.16 19.97
CA PHE A 61 3.24 7.05 19.77
C PHE A 61 1.90 6.31 19.85
N SER A 62 0.83 7.07 19.98
CA SER A 62 -0.53 6.62 19.70
C SER A 62 -1.27 7.63 18.84
N GLY A 63 -2.22 7.18 18.04
CA GLY A 63 -2.96 8.09 17.17
C GLY A 63 -4.09 7.40 16.43
N THR A 64 -4.72 8.17 15.55
CA THR A 64 -5.74 7.68 14.62
C THR A 64 -5.32 8.01 13.20
N ILE A 65 -5.15 6.99 12.38
CA ILE A 65 -4.80 7.10 10.97
C ILE A 65 -6.04 6.93 10.11
N GLU A 66 -6.10 7.69 9.02
CA GLU A 66 -7.13 7.61 7.99
C GLU A 66 -6.46 7.39 6.64
N GLN A 67 -6.92 6.37 5.92
CA GLN A 67 -6.57 6.14 4.53
C GLN A 67 -7.80 6.47 3.67
N THR A 68 -7.62 7.18 2.56
CA THR A 68 -8.65 7.40 1.55
C THR A 68 -8.09 7.13 0.17
N SER A 69 -8.86 6.40 -0.64
CA SER A 69 -8.53 6.09 -2.04
C SER A 69 -9.66 6.54 -2.96
N ASP A 70 -9.40 7.49 -3.84
CA ASP A 70 -10.30 7.90 -4.93
C ASP A 70 -9.61 7.67 -6.28
N LEU A 71 -9.51 6.38 -6.63
CA LEU A 71 -8.84 5.93 -7.84
C LEU A 71 -9.70 6.10 -9.10
N GLY A 72 -10.88 6.73 -9.00
CA GLY A 72 -11.80 6.90 -10.12
C GLY A 72 -12.36 5.59 -10.67
N LEU A 73 -12.37 4.53 -9.85
CA LEU A 73 -12.90 3.23 -10.24
C LEU A 73 -14.44 3.29 -10.34
N PRO A 74 -15.05 2.59 -11.32
CA PRO A 74 -16.49 2.43 -11.36
C PRO A 74 -16.97 1.74 -10.08
N ASP A 75 -18.21 2.03 -9.65
CA ASP A 75 -18.81 1.41 -8.46
C ASP A 75 -18.85 -0.12 -8.64
N LEU A 76 -17.94 -0.80 -7.94
CA LEU A 76 -17.81 -2.25 -7.98
C LEU A 76 -18.83 -2.94 -7.05
N GLY A 77 -19.72 -2.20 -6.38
CA GLY A 77 -20.76 -2.78 -5.52
C GLY A 77 -21.77 -3.64 -6.28
N ALA A 78 -21.83 -3.53 -7.61
CA ALA A 78 -22.56 -4.46 -8.47
C ALA A 78 -21.85 -5.82 -8.63
N LEU A 79 -20.54 -5.89 -8.39
CA LEU A 79 -19.74 -7.12 -8.41
C LEU A 79 -19.90 -7.93 -7.12
N THR A 80 -20.18 -7.25 -6.01
CA THR A 80 -20.34 -7.85 -4.68
C THR A 80 -21.77 -8.32 -4.39
N ALA A 81 -22.65 -8.39 -5.40
CA ALA A 81 -23.93 -9.07 -5.25
C ALA A 81 -23.65 -10.58 -5.06
N PRO A 82 -24.30 -11.26 -4.09
CA PRO A 82 -23.88 -12.59 -3.67
C PRO A 82 -23.92 -13.56 -4.85
N MET A 83 -22.72 -13.92 -5.33
CA MET A 83 -22.50 -15.07 -6.18
C MET A 83 -22.96 -16.28 -5.37
N GLY A 84 -23.97 -16.98 -5.89
CA GLY A 84 -24.66 -18.04 -5.17
C GLY A 84 -23.70 -19.09 -4.61
N GLU A 85 -23.94 -19.43 -3.35
CA GLU A 85 -23.41 -20.54 -2.55
C GLU A 85 -22.84 -21.69 -3.40
N ALA A 86 -21.51 -21.70 -3.56
CA ALA A 86 -20.78 -22.81 -4.14
C ALA A 86 -19.45 -23.02 -3.40
N GLY A 87 -19.50 -23.86 -2.36
CA GLY A 87 -18.37 -24.70 -1.94
C GLY A 87 -17.31 -24.03 -1.07
N ASP A 88 -17.37 -24.36 0.22
CA ASP A 88 -16.28 -24.27 1.20
C ASP A 88 -15.01 -24.98 0.69
N GLU A 89 -13.99 -24.22 0.31
CA GLU A 89 -12.57 -24.61 0.44
C GLU A 89 -11.74 -23.37 0.82
N SER A 90 -11.34 -23.34 2.09
CA SER A 90 -10.35 -22.45 2.69
C SER A 90 -9.05 -22.38 1.87
N GLY A 91 -8.63 -21.20 1.42
CA GLY A 91 -7.31 -21.05 0.78
C GLY A 91 -6.83 -19.67 0.34
N ALA A 92 -7.70 -18.71 0.05
CA ALA A 92 -7.31 -17.34 -0.26
C ALA A 92 -8.22 -16.40 0.53
N ALA A 93 -7.67 -15.35 1.13
CA ALA A 93 -8.50 -14.23 1.56
C ALA A 93 -9.36 -13.81 0.36
N ASP A 94 -10.66 -13.67 0.55
CA ASP A 94 -11.58 -13.31 -0.52
C ASP A 94 -11.03 -12.08 -1.24
N VAL A 95 -10.82 -12.20 -2.56
CA VAL A 95 -10.21 -11.15 -3.39
C VAL A 95 -10.98 -9.83 -3.25
N ASP A 96 -12.27 -9.92 -2.93
CA ASP A 96 -13.15 -8.80 -2.62
C ASP A 96 -12.71 -7.99 -1.39
N ASP A 97 -12.27 -8.65 -0.32
CA ASP A 97 -11.80 -7.97 0.91
C ASP A 97 -10.46 -7.25 0.67
N LEU A 98 -9.61 -7.82 -0.19
CA LEU A 98 -8.35 -7.21 -0.60
C LEU A 98 -8.58 -5.98 -1.49
N ILE A 99 -9.54 -6.04 -2.41
CA ILE A 99 -9.89 -4.91 -3.26
C ILE A 99 -10.52 -3.80 -2.41
N ALA A 100 -11.46 -4.12 -1.51
CA ALA A 100 -12.10 -3.15 -0.63
C ALA A 100 -11.10 -2.44 0.32
N LEU A 101 -10.08 -3.15 0.79
CA LEU A 101 -8.99 -2.58 1.58
C LEU A 101 -8.21 -1.51 0.80
N VAL A 102 -7.98 -1.73 -0.50
CA VAL A 102 -7.19 -0.83 -1.34
C VAL A 102 -8.03 0.34 -1.88
N THR A 103 -9.30 0.12 -2.19
CA THR A 103 -10.14 1.10 -2.93
C THR A 103 -11.10 1.88 -2.03
N GLY A 104 -11.10 1.63 -0.72
CA GLY A 104 -12.00 2.27 0.25
C GLY A 104 -11.32 3.27 1.19
N SER A 105 -12.13 3.97 1.97
CA SER A 105 -11.65 4.75 3.12
C SER A 105 -11.65 3.89 4.37
N HIS A 106 -10.57 3.97 5.13
CA HIS A 106 -10.34 3.17 6.33
C HIS A 106 -9.82 4.05 7.46
N THR A 107 -10.31 3.81 8.67
CA THR A 107 -9.78 4.45 9.88
C THR A 107 -9.34 3.39 10.86
N ALA A 108 -8.14 3.56 11.39
CA ALA A 108 -7.62 2.71 12.44
C ALA A 108 -6.98 3.56 13.54
N LYS A 109 -7.06 3.07 14.77
CA LYS A 109 -6.18 3.52 15.84
C LYS A 109 -4.89 2.75 15.77
N ILE A 110 -3.80 3.45 15.98
CA ILE A 110 -2.45 2.89 15.97
C ILE A 110 -1.77 3.22 17.29
N TYR A 111 -1.03 2.25 17.81
CA TYR A 111 -0.18 2.38 18.98
C TYR A 111 1.15 1.72 18.65
N VAL A 112 2.26 2.38 18.96
CA VAL A 112 3.62 1.90 18.73
C VAL A 112 4.48 2.24 19.95
N ASP A 113 5.35 1.31 20.36
CA ASP A 113 6.39 1.49 21.37
C ASP A 113 7.56 0.53 21.05
N GLY A 114 8.52 1.00 20.26
CA GLY A 114 9.62 0.19 19.74
C GLY A 114 9.11 -1.01 18.93
N ASP A 115 9.44 -2.22 19.36
CA ASP A 115 9.05 -3.47 18.68
C ASP A 115 7.58 -3.87 18.92
N LEU A 116 6.84 -3.11 19.73
CA LEU A 116 5.43 -3.36 20.03
C LEU A 116 4.55 -2.46 19.15
N ALA A 117 3.58 -3.06 18.47
CA ALA A 117 2.59 -2.30 17.74
C ALA A 117 1.18 -2.88 17.93
N ARG A 118 0.18 -2.01 17.88
CA ARG A 118 -1.23 -2.40 17.82
C ARG A 118 -1.95 -1.55 16.80
N LEU A 119 -2.63 -2.21 15.88
CA LEU A 119 -3.60 -1.59 14.97
C LEU A 119 -5.00 -2.02 15.39
N GLN A 120 -5.92 -1.07 15.54
CA GLN A 120 -7.30 -1.33 15.96
C GLN A 120 -8.28 -0.64 15.01
N VAL A 121 -9.09 -1.44 14.33
CA VAL A 121 -10.25 -0.96 13.57
C VAL A 121 -11.50 -1.18 14.43
N LEU A 122 -12.23 -0.10 14.69
CA LEU A 122 -13.50 -0.16 15.41
C LEU A 122 -14.63 -0.31 14.41
N ASP A 123 -15.51 -1.27 14.64
CA ASP A 123 -16.76 -1.46 13.91
C ASP A 123 -17.95 -1.03 14.77
N GLN A 124 -19.15 -0.95 14.18
CA GLN A 124 -20.34 -0.48 14.93
C GLN A 124 -20.65 -1.34 16.15
N LEU A 125 -20.38 -2.64 16.07
CA LEU A 125 -20.66 -3.63 17.12
C LEU A 125 -19.50 -4.62 17.33
N ALA A 126 -18.35 -4.39 16.69
CA ALA A 126 -17.20 -5.27 16.73
C ALA A 126 -15.90 -4.45 16.70
N GLU A 127 -14.77 -5.13 16.85
CA GLU A 127 -13.45 -4.58 16.63
C GLU A 127 -12.54 -5.63 16.04
N ARG A 128 -11.60 -5.17 15.22
CA ARG A 128 -10.55 -5.99 14.65
C ARG A 128 -9.22 -5.40 15.07
N ASN A 129 -8.38 -6.23 15.66
CA ASN A 129 -7.11 -5.80 16.22
C ASN A 129 -5.98 -6.63 15.64
N VAL A 130 -4.86 -5.98 15.37
CA VAL A 130 -3.58 -6.62 15.12
C VAL A 130 -2.65 -6.23 16.25
N TYR A 131 -2.10 -7.23 16.93
CA TYR A 131 -1.04 -7.04 17.93
C TYR A 131 0.25 -7.58 17.33
N VAL A 132 1.32 -6.81 17.43
CA VAL A 132 2.66 -7.17 16.99
C VAL A 132 3.59 -7.05 18.18
N ASP A 133 4.34 -8.13 18.44
CA ASP A 133 5.50 -8.15 19.32
C ASP A 133 6.69 -8.66 18.49
N GLY A 134 7.46 -7.72 17.92
CA GLY A 134 8.63 -8.04 17.08
C GLY A 134 9.71 -8.78 17.86
N ALA A 135 9.95 -8.38 19.11
CA ALA A 135 10.95 -9.03 19.97
C ALA A 135 10.62 -10.51 20.24
N ALA A 136 9.33 -10.84 20.38
CA ALA A 136 8.83 -12.21 20.51
C ALA A 136 8.57 -12.91 19.16
N LYS A 137 8.58 -12.15 18.05
CA LYS A 137 8.16 -12.59 16.72
C LYS A 137 6.73 -13.14 16.70
N GLU A 138 5.84 -12.44 17.39
CA GLU A 138 4.46 -12.85 17.57
C GLU A 138 3.53 -11.81 16.95
N VAL A 139 2.59 -12.28 16.14
CA VAL A 139 1.54 -11.44 15.59
C VAL A 139 0.20 -12.10 15.85
N TRP A 140 -0.74 -11.33 16.39
CA TRP A 140 -2.12 -11.76 16.60
C TRP A 140 -3.07 -10.92 15.79
N PHE A 141 -3.87 -11.55 14.94
CA PHE A 141 -5.07 -10.95 14.40
C PHE A 141 -6.29 -11.40 15.21
N VAL A 142 -7.07 -10.45 15.70
CA VAL A 142 -8.19 -10.69 16.60
C VAL A 142 -9.43 -10.07 15.99
N ASP A 143 -10.45 -10.90 15.79
CA ASP A 143 -11.75 -10.50 15.29
C ASP A 143 -12.80 -10.76 16.37
N SER A 144 -13.41 -9.69 16.90
CA SER A 144 -14.35 -9.81 18.00
C SER A 144 -15.73 -10.32 17.58
N GLU A 145 -16.12 -10.13 16.32
CA GLU A 145 -17.44 -10.55 15.81
C GLU A 145 -17.51 -12.08 15.75
N SER A 146 -16.48 -12.70 15.17
CA SER A 146 -16.31 -14.15 15.09
C SER A 146 -15.73 -14.76 16.37
N GLN A 147 -15.27 -13.93 17.33
CA GLN A 147 -14.54 -14.36 18.53
C GLN A 147 -13.34 -15.25 18.19
N THR A 148 -12.54 -14.84 17.20
CA THR A 148 -11.39 -15.59 16.71
C THR A 148 -10.10 -14.81 16.97
N ALA A 149 -9.08 -15.51 17.47
CA ALA A 149 -7.71 -15.02 17.55
C ALA A 149 -6.82 -15.91 16.67
N THR A 150 -6.26 -15.32 15.62
CA THR A 150 -5.29 -15.98 14.74
C THR A 150 -3.90 -15.55 15.15
N THR A 151 -3.07 -16.48 15.61
CA THR A 151 -1.64 -16.25 15.77
C THR A 151 -0.91 -16.60 14.49
N PHE A 152 0.08 -15.79 14.17
CA PHE A 152 0.99 -16.05 13.09
C PHE A 152 2.35 -16.40 13.65
N THR A 153 2.84 -17.58 13.28
CA THR A 153 4.19 -18.04 13.63
C THR A 153 5.07 -17.94 12.40
N PHE A 154 6.28 -17.42 12.59
CA PHE A 154 7.30 -17.36 11.54
C PHE A 154 8.15 -18.63 11.60
N PRO A 155 8.53 -19.23 10.45
CA PRO A 155 9.39 -20.41 10.44
C PRO A 155 10.74 -20.10 11.11
N ALA A 156 11.20 -21.02 11.96
CA ALA A 156 12.41 -20.84 12.78
C ALA A 156 13.70 -20.59 11.96
N ASP A 157 13.69 -21.00 10.68
CA ASP A 157 14.80 -20.87 9.73
C ASP A 157 14.58 -19.74 8.70
N ALA A 158 13.58 -18.87 8.90
CA ALA A 158 13.41 -17.68 8.07
C ALA A 158 14.73 -16.86 8.07
N PRO A 159 15.29 -16.53 6.89
CA PRO A 159 16.50 -15.72 6.84
C PRO A 159 16.27 -14.42 7.60
N LYS A 160 17.23 -14.02 8.44
CA LYS A 160 17.14 -12.74 9.16
C LYS A 160 16.93 -11.61 8.13
N GLY A 161 15.80 -10.90 8.23
CA GLY A 161 15.40 -9.83 7.32
C GLY A 161 14.49 -10.22 6.14
N THR A 162 13.76 -11.34 6.18
CA THR A 162 12.74 -11.67 5.15
C THR A 162 11.34 -11.13 5.44
N VAL A 163 11.13 -10.63 6.65
CA VAL A 163 9.96 -9.83 7.02
C VAL A 163 10.60 -8.56 7.56
N ASP A 164 10.48 -7.45 6.81
CA ASP A 164 10.69 -6.16 7.44
C ASP A 164 9.65 -6.08 8.56
N GLU A 165 10.09 -6.02 9.81
CA GLU A 165 9.19 -5.95 10.97
C GLU A 165 8.35 -4.65 10.89
N ASP A 166 8.90 -3.62 10.22
CA ASP A 166 8.26 -2.38 9.79
C ASP A 166 7.12 -2.58 8.76
N ALA A 167 7.02 -3.75 8.12
CA ALA A 167 6.02 -4.02 7.08
C ALA A 167 4.65 -4.50 7.63
N LEU A 168 4.51 -4.70 8.94
CA LEU A 168 3.26 -5.19 9.55
C LEU A 168 2.28 -4.06 9.90
N VAL A 169 2.78 -2.86 10.21
CA VAL A 169 1.98 -1.67 10.49
C VAL A 169 2.63 -0.48 9.79
N GLN A 170 2.10 -0.08 8.64
CA GLN A 170 2.64 1.04 7.88
C GLN A 170 2.16 2.37 8.46
N THR A 171 3.06 3.36 8.53
CA THR A 171 2.80 4.74 8.94
C THR A 171 3.16 5.72 7.83
N PRO A 172 2.66 6.96 7.87
CA PRO A 172 3.10 8.00 6.94
C PRO A 172 4.62 8.27 7.00
N ASP A 173 5.26 8.03 8.14
CA ASP A 173 6.71 8.17 8.32
C ASP A 173 7.48 7.08 7.57
N ASP A 174 7.02 5.82 7.64
CA ASP A 174 7.62 4.71 6.87
C ASP A 174 7.53 4.95 5.35
N MET A 175 6.43 5.56 4.91
CA MET A 175 6.24 5.94 3.50
C MET A 175 7.18 7.08 3.09
N LEU A 176 7.41 8.05 3.99
CA LEU A 176 8.36 9.13 3.78
C LEU A 176 9.78 8.58 3.66
N ASP A 177 10.21 7.73 4.60
CA ASP A 177 11.53 7.10 4.57
C ASP A 177 11.75 6.26 3.31
N THR A 178 10.75 5.47 2.92
CA THR A 178 10.78 4.70 1.67
C THR A 178 10.92 5.62 0.45
N ALA A 179 10.19 6.74 0.41
CA ALA A 179 10.28 7.69 -0.69
C ALA A 179 11.64 8.40 -0.73
N LEU A 180 12.15 8.85 0.41
CA LEU A 180 13.45 9.50 0.55
C LEU A 180 14.60 8.56 0.14
N ALA A 181 14.53 7.28 0.51
CA ALA A 181 15.52 6.27 0.14
C ALA A 181 15.54 5.98 -1.37
N ARG A 182 14.46 6.29 -2.10
CA ARG A 182 14.32 6.08 -3.54
C ARG A 182 14.48 7.35 -4.37
N LEU A 183 14.80 8.49 -3.75
CA LEU A 183 15.01 9.75 -4.47
C LEU A 183 16.18 9.63 -5.44
N ASP A 184 15.91 10.03 -6.68
CA ASP A 184 16.89 10.08 -7.75
C ASP A 184 16.67 11.32 -8.65
N GLU A 185 17.43 11.41 -9.74
CA GLU A 185 17.37 12.56 -10.65
C GLU A 185 16.07 12.69 -11.46
N THR A 186 15.18 11.69 -11.39
CA THR A 186 13.86 11.69 -12.05
C THR A 186 12.78 12.41 -11.24
N THR A 187 13.09 12.77 -9.98
CA THR A 187 12.19 13.47 -9.06
C THR A 187 12.67 14.90 -8.82
N GLU A 188 11.77 15.86 -8.94
CA GLU A 188 11.96 17.21 -8.41
C GLU A 188 11.44 17.27 -6.98
N VAL A 189 12.21 17.88 -6.09
CA VAL A 189 11.90 17.96 -4.66
C VAL A 189 11.82 19.43 -4.26
N THR A 190 10.71 19.81 -3.65
CA THR A 190 10.48 21.18 -3.18
C THR A 190 9.89 21.21 -1.77
N VAL A 191 10.06 22.35 -1.09
CA VAL A 191 9.39 22.62 0.18
C VAL A 191 8.10 23.38 -0.14
N GLY A 192 6.99 22.86 0.35
CA GLY A 192 5.65 23.43 0.16
C GLY A 192 5.35 24.56 1.13
N THR A 193 4.06 24.77 1.41
CA THR A 193 3.61 25.80 2.37
C THR A 193 3.38 25.15 3.72
N ASP A 194 3.85 25.78 4.80
CA ASP A 194 3.59 25.27 6.14
C ASP A 194 2.09 25.09 6.39
N GLY A 195 1.76 23.97 7.04
CA GLY A 195 0.39 23.52 7.21
C GLY A 195 0.15 22.97 8.61
N ARG A 196 -1.00 22.29 8.77
CA ARG A 196 -1.33 21.62 10.02
C ARG A 196 -1.97 20.26 9.75
N VAL A 197 -1.47 19.23 10.43
CA VAL A 197 -1.97 17.85 10.40
C VAL A 197 -2.09 17.36 11.84
N ALA A 198 -3.18 16.66 12.18
CA ALA A 198 -3.43 16.17 13.54
C ALA A 198 -3.27 17.24 14.65
N GLY A 199 -3.57 18.50 14.34
CA GLY A 199 -3.40 19.62 15.28
C GLY A 199 -1.97 20.16 15.43
N ARG A 200 -1.00 19.60 14.68
CA ARG A 200 0.43 19.91 14.74
C ARG A 200 0.89 20.69 13.52
N ASP A 201 1.79 21.65 13.73
CA ASP A 201 2.34 22.47 12.66
C ASP A 201 3.37 21.66 11.86
N VAL A 202 3.26 21.65 10.53
CA VAL A 202 4.05 20.78 9.65
C VAL A 202 4.74 21.56 8.54
N TYR A 203 5.93 21.12 8.17
CA TYR A 203 6.52 21.43 6.87
C TYR A 203 5.92 20.52 5.80
N GLU A 204 5.82 21.00 4.56
CA GLU A 204 5.45 20.17 3.41
C GLU A 204 6.69 19.82 2.58
N LEU A 205 6.86 18.54 2.26
CA LEU A 205 7.81 18.06 1.25
C LEU A 205 7.02 17.58 0.03
N ILE A 206 7.31 18.13 -1.14
CA ILE A 206 6.61 17.80 -2.39
C ILE A 206 7.59 17.13 -3.35
N LEU A 207 7.20 15.96 -3.86
CA LEU A 207 7.93 15.16 -4.83
C LEU A 207 7.16 15.16 -6.15
N GLU A 208 7.75 15.72 -7.21
CA GLU A 208 7.14 15.80 -8.53
C GLU A 208 7.93 14.98 -9.57
N PRO A 209 7.29 14.07 -10.33
CA PRO A 209 7.95 13.38 -11.42
C PRO A 209 8.33 14.35 -12.54
N ARG A 210 9.60 14.30 -12.97
CA ARG A 210 10.10 15.11 -14.11
C ARG A 210 9.64 14.61 -15.47
N THR A 211 9.21 13.34 -15.55
CA THR A 211 8.66 12.76 -16.77
C THR A 211 7.15 13.01 -16.88
N THR A 212 6.66 13.09 -18.12
CA THR A 212 5.22 13.09 -18.41
C THR A 212 4.66 11.68 -18.63
N ASP A 213 5.53 10.67 -18.72
CA ASP A 213 5.15 9.28 -18.96
C ASP A 213 4.72 8.56 -17.67
N THR A 214 3.98 9.27 -16.81
CA THR A 214 3.46 8.78 -15.54
C THR A 214 2.11 9.41 -15.23
N LEU A 215 1.22 8.64 -14.59
CA LEU A 215 -0.05 9.09 -14.06
C LEU A 215 0.11 9.93 -12.79
N VAL A 216 1.24 9.82 -12.09
CA VAL A 216 1.49 10.59 -10.86
C VAL A 216 1.82 12.04 -11.24
N GLY A 217 1.12 12.98 -10.60
CA GLY A 217 1.37 14.42 -10.71
C GLY A 217 2.33 14.88 -9.63
N GLU A 218 1.98 14.61 -8.37
CA GLU A 218 2.82 14.91 -7.20
C GLU A 218 2.57 13.89 -6.08
N VAL A 219 3.57 13.71 -5.23
CA VAL A 219 3.45 13.09 -3.91
C VAL A 219 3.79 14.14 -2.87
N ARG A 220 2.97 14.29 -1.84
CA ARG A 220 3.21 15.26 -0.76
C ARG A 220 3.32 14.55 0.57
N PHE A 221 4.25 15.01 1.39
CA PHE A 221 4.41 14.59 2.77
C PHE A 221 4.27 15.79 3.72
N ALA A 222 3.57 15.58 4.83
CA ALA A 222 3.52 16.51 5.95
C ALA A 222 4.48 16.03 7.04
N ILE A 223 5.45 16.86 7.41
CA ILE A 223 6.52 16.54 8.36
C ILE A 223 6.36 17.40 9.61
N ASP A 224 6.24 16.79 10.78
CA ASP A 224 6.06 17.49 12.05
C ASP A 224 7.18 18.52 12.29
N GLY A 225 6.79 19.76 12.58
CA GLY A 225 7.73 20.86 12.75
C GLY A 225 8.58 20.77 14.02
N GLU A 226 8.20 19.93 15.01
CA GLU A 226 8.90 19.81 16.28
C GLU A 226 9.90 18.64 16.31
N ASN A 227 9.51 17.46 15.80
CA ASN A 227 10.33 16.25 15.86
C ASN A 227 10.73 15.64 14.51
N GLY A 228 10.15 16.09 13.40
CA GLY A 228 10.49 15.61 12.06
C GLY A 228 9.77 14.34 11.61
N ALA A 229 8.84 13.79 12.39
CA ALA A 229 8.08 12.61 11.98
C ALA A 229 7.07 12.94 10.86
N GLY A 230 6.92 12.02 9.90
CA GLY A 230 5.90 12.05 8.86
C GLY A 230 4.49 11.85 9.45
N LEU A 231 3.61 12.82 9.22
CA LEU A 231 2.24 12.82 9.73
C LEU A 231 1.18 12.53 8.66
N ALA A 232 1.50 12.79 7.39
CA ALA A 232 0.61 12.49 6.28
C ALA A 232 1.37 12.30 4.98
N MET A 233 0.78 11.53 4.08
CA MET A 233 1.18 11.36 2.70
C MET A 233 -0.04 11.45 1.79
N SER A 234 0.11 12.09 0.63
CA SER A 234 -0.90 12.07 -0.42
C SER A 234 -0.28 11.92 -1.80
N ILE A 235 -1.04 11.32 -2.72
CA ILE A 235 -0.68 11.17 -4.12
C ILE A 235 -1.76 11.82 -4.97
N THR A 236 -1.39 12.84 -5.74
CA THR A 236 -2.28 13.52 -6.66
C THR A 236 -1.97 13.08 -8.09
N ALA A 237 -2.99 12.59 -8.78
CA ALA A 237 -2.88 12.22 -10.19
C ALA A 237 -2.59 13.44 -11.06
N ARG A 238 -1.87 13.22 -12.16
CA ARG A 238 -1.46 14.29 -13.08
C ARG A 238 -2.67 14.99 -13.67
N GLY A 239 -2.79 16.28 -13.38
CA GLY A 239 -3.91 17.12 -13.84
C GLY A 239 -5.17 17.04 -12.97
N ALA A 240 -5.16 16.30 -11.87
CA ALA A 240 -6.22 16.31 -10.88
C ALA A 240 -6.09 17.49 -9.90
N GLU A 241 -7.22 17.95 -9.36
CA GLU A 241 -7.28 19.03 -8.37
C GLU A 241 -7.27 18.51 -6.92
N ALA A 242 -7.55 17.21 -6.74
CA ALA A 242 -7.64 16.53 -5.45
C ALA A 242 -6.80 15.24 -5.49
N PRO A 243 -6.26 14.80 -4.33
CA PRO A 243 -5.48 13.59 -4.24
C PRO A 243 -6.33 12.35 -4.54
N ALA A 244 -5.73 11.38 -5.24
CA ALA A 244 -6.35 10.09 -5.52
C ALA A 244 -6.04 9.06 -4.41
N PHE A 245 -5.07 9.36 -3.55
CA PHE A 245 -4.74 8.58 -2.37
C PHE A 245 -4.27 9.52 -1.26
N GLU A 246 -4.74 9.30 -0.03
CA GLU A 246 -4.32 10.00 1.18
C GLU A 246 -4.14 9.02 2.32
N PHE A 247 -3.09 9.20 3.11
CA PHE A 247 -2.83 8.45 4.33
C PHE A 247 -2.28 9.38 5.40
N ALA A 248 -3.07 9.66 6.45
CA ALA A 248 -2.78 10.75 7.37
C ALA A 248 -3.22 10.45 8.80
N PHE A 249 -2.48 11.00 9.78
CA PHE A 249 -2.97 11.11 11.14
C PHE A 249 -4.07 12.18 11.23
N THR A 250 -5.19 11.80 11.83
CA THR A 250 -6.25 12.72 12.27
C THR A 250 -6.01 13.21 13.69
N ASP A 251 -5.26 12.44 14.49
CA ASP A 251 -4.83 12.72 15.86
C ASP A 251 -3.54 11.92 16.14
N VAL A 252 -2.59 12.51 16.87
CA VAL A 252 -1.34 11.85 17.25
C VAL A 252 -0.79 12.38 18.57
N ASP A 253 -0.30 11.48 19.40
CA ASP A 253 0.39 11.73 20.66
C ASP A 253 1.70 10.93 20.67
N PHE A 254 2.83 11.63 20.76
CA PHE A 254 4.18 11.05 20.74
C PHE A 254 4.69 10.61 22.13
N SER A 255 3.80 10.48 23.12
CA SER A 255 4.16 9.83 24.37
C SER A 255 4.05 8.32 24.26
N ALA A 256 4.92 7.62 24.99
CA ALA A 256 4.86 6.17 25.08
C ALA A 256 3.47 5.72 25.57
N PRO A 257 2.76 4.88 24.79
CA PRO A 257 1.45 4.36 25.20
C PRO A 257 1.53 3.55 26.50
N ASP A 258 0.40 3.41 27.20
CA ASP A 258 0.33 2.51 28.35
C ASP A 258 0.62 1.06 27.87
N PRO A 259 1.59 0.33 28.45
CA PRO A 259 1.93 -1.03 28.00
C PRO A 259 0.75 -2.01 27.97
N ALA A 260 -0.30 -1.74 28.75
CA ALA A 260 -1.52 -2.54 28.74
C ALA A 260 -2.26 -2.51 27.39
N VAL A 261 -2.03 -1.52 26.52
CA VAL A 261 -2.66 -1.50 25.19
C VAL A 261 -2.11 -2.58 24.26
N PHE A 262 -0.87 -3.03 24.47
CA PHE A 262 -0.21 -4.06 23.67
C PHE A 262 -0.44 -5.47 24.22
N ALA A 263 -0.86 -5.59 25.48
CA ALA A 263 -1.09 -6.89 26.10
C ALA A 263 -2.35 -7.56 25.54
N PHE A 264 -2.17 -8.67 24.82
CA PHE A 264 -3.25 -9.54 24.38
C PHE A 264 -3.06 -10.96 24.89
N GLU A 265 -4.12 -11.51 25.50
CA GLU A 265 -4.21 -12.92 25.87
C GLU A 265 -5.59 -13.43 25.41
N PRO A 266 -5.65 -14.50 24.59
CA PRO A 266 -6.92 -15.05 24.12
C PRO A 266 -7.83 -15.45 25.29
N GLY A 267 -9.09 -15.01 25.23
CA GLY A 267 -10.10 -15.40 26.22
C GLY A 267 -10.41 -16.90 26.16
N ALA A 268 -10.88 -17.48 27.27
CA ALA A 268 -11.15 -18.92 27.36
C ALA A 268 -12.22 -19.44 26.37
N ASP A 269 -13.11 -18.56 25.91
CA ASP A 269 -14.18 -18.88 24.96
C ASP A 269 -13.81 -18.51 23.51
N MET A 270 -12.59 -18.02 23.27
CA MET A 270 -12.13 -17.57 21.95
C MET A 270 -11.63 -18.74 21.11
N THR A 271 -11.96 -18.75 19.82
CA THR A 271 -11.40 -19.71 18.87
C THR A 271 -9.99 -19.29 18.53
N ILE A 272 -9.01 -20.16 18.80
CA ILE A 272 -7.61 -19.91 18.44
C ILE A 272 -7.29 -20.61 17.13
N ALA A 273 -6.88 -19.85 16.13
CA ALA A 273 -6.34 -20.35 14.88
C ALA A 273 -4.83 -20.10 14.84
N GLU A 274 -4.07 -21.04 14.31
CA GLU A 274 -2.66 -20.85 14.03
C GLU A 274 -2.49 -20.85 12.51
N LYS A 275 -1.87 -19.81 11.98
CA LYS A 275 -1.46 -19.74 10.59
C LYS A 275 0.04 -19.56 10.55
N GLU A 276 0.73 -20.50 9.92
CA GLU A 276 2.10 -20.24 9.57
C GLU A 276 2.10 -19.17 8.48
N ILE A 277 2.76 -18.04 8.72
CA ILE A 277 3.09 -17.16 7.60
C ILE A 277 4.12 -17.96 6.84
N ALA A 278 3.71 -18.50 5.68
CA ALA A 278 4.66 -18.94 4.70
C ALA A 278 5.59 -17.73 4.51
N ALA A 279 6.85 -17.87 4.93
CA ALA A 279 7.88 -16.97 4.45
C ALA A 279 7.64 -16.89 2.93
N PRO A 280 7.73 -15.71 2.30
CA PRO A 280 7.79 -15.69 0.85
C PRO A 280 8.84 -16.74 0.52
N ASP A 281 8.42 -17.82 -0.15
CA ASP A 281 9.33 -18.86 -0.58
C ASP A 281 10.31 -18.08 -1.44
N GLY A 282 11.44 -17.72 -0.84
CA GLY A 282 12.52 -17.06 -1.54
C GLY A 282 13.13 -18.15 -2.37
N ALA A 283 12.43 -18.54 -3.44
CA ALA A 283 12.65 -19.66 -4.34
C ALA A 283 13.87 -20.51 -3.96
N ALA A 284 13.77 -21.18 -2.81
CA ALA A 284 14.72 -22.16 -2.35
C ALA A 284 14.10 -23.56 -2.43
N HIS A 285 13.00 -23.70 -3.16
CA HIS A 285 12.77 -24.87 -3.98
C HIS A 285 13.61 -24.72 -5.25
N ASP A 286 14.72 -25.47 -5.26
CA ASP A 286 15.54 -25.83 -6.41
C ASP A 286 15.70 -24.75 -7.50
N GLN A 287 16.81 -24.00 -7.42
CA GLN A 287 17.36 -23.18 -8.51
C GLN A 287 17.66 -23.97 -9.81
N ASP A 288 17.25 -25.24 -9.89
CA ASP A 288 17.38 -26.11 -11.04
C ASP A 288 16.08 -26.23 -11.87
N GLU A 289 14.90 -25.77 -11.42
CA GLU A 289 13.63 -25.98 -12.16
C GLU A 289 12.71 -24.77 -12.39
N MET A 290 13.07 -23.55 -11.97
CA MET A 290 12.35 -22.35 -12.44
C MET A 290 13.02 -21.84 -13.74
N SER A 291 12.36 -22.03 -14.87
CA SER A 291 12.88 -21.53 -16.15
C SER A 291 13.04 -20.00 -16.09
N PRO A 292 14.14 -19.42 -16.61
CA PRO A 292 14.38 -17.97 -16.60
C PRO A 292 13.29 -17.14 -17.30
N ASP A 293 12.39 -17.80 -18.05
CA ASP A 293 11.23 -17.21 -18.72
C ASP A 293 10.03 -16.93 -17.80
N ALA A 294 10.05 -17.31 -16.51
CA ALA A 294 8.90 -17.17 -15.59
C ALA A 294 9.02 -16.02 -14.56
N ALA A 295 10.11 -15.26 -14.54
CA ALA A 295 10.32 -14.18 -13.56
C ALA A 295 9.71 -12.83 -14.02
N PRO A 296 9.17 -12.01 -13.10
CA PRO A 296 8.75 -10.65 -13.43
C PRO A 296 9.90 -9.81 -13.98
N VAL A 297 9.63 -9.05 -15.04
CA VAL A 297 10.59 -8.19 -15.73
C VAL A 297 10.23 -6.73 -15.46
N VAL A 298 11.23 -5.93 -15.08
CA VAL A 298 11.06 -4.48 -14.96
C VAL A 298 11.52 -3.80 -16.25
N ILE A 299 10.66 -2.95 -16.79
CA ILE A 299 10.86 -2.16 -18.00
C ILE A 299 10.78 -0.68 -17.62
N GLY A 300 11.72 0.13 -18.11
CA GLY A 300 11.76 1.56 -17.78
C GLY A 300 12.49 1.84 -16.47
N GLU A 301 12.45 3.10 -16.06
CA GLU A 301 13.18 3.62 -14.90
C GLU A 301 12.32 4.68 -14.18
N GLY A 302 12.56 4.85 -12.87
CA GLY A 302 11.88 5.84 -12.03
C GLY A 302 10.35 5.77 -12.13
N TRP A 303 9.71 6.93 -12.34
CA TRP A 303 8.26 7.07 -12.45
C TRP A 303 7.62 6.44 -13.70
N SER A 304 8.43 6.07 -14.70
CA SER A 304 7.97 5.43 -15.94
C SER A 304 8.08 3.90 -15.90
N THR A 305 8.32 3.35 -14.71
CA THR A 305 8.55 1.91 -14.53
C THR A 305 7.28 1.11 -14.79
N VAL A 306 7.44 0.03 -15.54
CA VAL A 306 6.43 -0.97 -15.85
C VAL A 306 6.94 -2.33 -15.38
N VAL A 307 6.09 -3.06 -14.65
CA VAL A 307 6.33 -4.45 -14.29
C VAL A 307 5.58 -5.33 -15.27
N GLU A 308 6.29 -6.22 -15.94
CA GLU A 308 5.75 -7.25 -16.83
C GLU A 308 5.81 -8.60 -16.11
N MET A 309 4.66 -9.23 -15.95
CA MET A 309 4.52 -10.61 -15.51
C MET A 309 4.31 -11.50 -16.74
N PRO A 310 5.16 -12.52 -16.96
CA PRO A 310 5.01 -13.43 -18.08
C PRO A 310 3.73 -14.26 -17.94
N ALA A 311 3.21 -14.76 -19.07
CA ALA A 311 2.08 -15.68 -19.06
C ALA A 311 2.43 -16.94 -18.24
N SER A 312 1.53 -17.38 -17.37
CA SER A 312 1.72 -18.62 -16.62
C SER A 312 1.80 -19.81 -17.58
N THR A 313 2.92 -20.52 -17.58
CA THR A 313 3.10 -21.74 -18.38
C THR A 313 2.38 -22.92 -17.71
N GLY A 314 1.06 -22.94 -17.78
CA GLY A 314 0.23 -23.96 -17.17
C GLY A 314 -1.19 -23.44 -17.03
N GLU A 315 -2.12 -24.10 -17.71
CA GLU A 315 -3.51 -23.69 -17.93
C GLU A 315 -3.65 -22.61 -19.01
N GLY A 316 -4.62 -22.80 -19.91
CA GLY A 316 -4.80 -21.98 -21.11
C GLY A 316 -5.01 -20.51 -20.76
N ASP A 317 -4.80 -19.64 -21.75
CA ASP A 317 -5.03 -18.20 -21.69
C ASP A 317 -6.06 -17.82 -20.60
N ALA A 318 -5.59 -17.11 -19.56
CA ALA A 318 -6.38 -16.87 -18.35
C ALA A 318 -7.73 -16.22 -18.69
N LEU A 319 -7.77 -15.37 -19.72
CA LEU A 319 -9.01 -14.80 -20.27
C LEU A 319 -9.93 -15.86 -20.90
N SER A 320 -9.37 -16.78 -21.69
CA SER A 320 -10.12 -17.88 -22.33
C SER A 320 -10.70 -18.90 -21.34
N SER A 321 -10.18 -18.95 -20.11
CA SER A 321 -10.73 -19.81 -19.04
C SER A 321 -11.88 -19.15 -18.27
N LEU A 322 -12.13 -17.85 -18.45
CA LEU A 322 -13.20 -17.13 -17.76
C LEU A 322 -14.58 -17.64 -18.21
N ALA A 323 -15.49 -17.77 -17.25
CA ALA A 323 -16.90 -18.02 -17.57
C ALA A 323 -17.48 -16.83 -18.36
N PRO A 324 -18.52 -17.02 -19.20
CA PRO A 324 -19.11 -15.95 -20.00
C PRO A 324 -19.55 -14.71 -19.21
N GLU A 325 -19.99 -14.91 -17.96
CA GLU A 325 -20.39 -13.83 -17.05
C GLU A 325 -19.17 -13.04 -16.55
N GLN A 326 -18.08 -13.72 -16.21
CA GLN A 326 -16.81 -13.11 -15.79
C GLN A 326 -16.15 -12.36 -16.96
N MET A 327 -16.27 -12.90 -18.18
CA MET A 327 -15.76 -12.26 -19.39
C MET A 327 -16.54 -10.97 -19.70
N ALA A 328 -17.87 -10.99 -19.63
CA ALA A 328 -18.68 -9.78 -19.80
C ALA A 328 -18.38 -8.71 -18.74
N MET A 329 -18.11 -9.13 -17.51
CA MET A 329 -17.68 -8.24 -16.43
C MET A 329 -16.30 -7.64 -16.72
N PHE A 330 -15.33 -8.46 -17.12
CA PHE A 330 -14.00 -8.02 -17.51
C PHE A 330 -14.07 -6.99 -18.66
N GLU A 331 -14.83 -7.27 -19.71
CA GLU A 331 -15.05 -6.35 -20.85
C GLU A 331 -15.73 -5.04 -20.42
N SER A 332 -16.52 -5.05 -19.34
CA SER A 332 -17.18 -3.84 -18.83
C SER A 332 -16.25 -2.91 -18.06
N LEU A 333 -15.21 -3.47 -17.43
CA LEU A 333 -14.24 -2.74 -16.61
C LEU A 333 -13.01 -2.33 -17.42
N THR A 334 -12.74 -3.03 -18.52
CA THR A 334 -11.56 -2.82 -19.35
C THR A 334 -11.91 -2.20 -20.69
N ALA A 335 -10.95 -1.51 -21.28
CA ALA A 335 -11.02 -1.02 -22.65
C ALA A 335 -10.16 -1.91 -23.55
N GLU A 336 -10.69 -2.30 -24.70
CA GLU A 336 -9.92 -2.98 -25.74
C GLU A 336 -8.85 -2.01 -26.29
N VAL A 337 -7.61 -2.46 -26.34
CA VAL A 337 -6.46 -1.72 -26.86
C VAL A 337 -5.65 -2.58 -27.82
N GLU A 338 -4.63 -1.99 -28.45
CA GLU A 338 -3.78 -2.75 -29.36
C GLU A 338 -3.04 -3.87 -28.63
N GLY A 339 -3.40 -5.12 -28.92
CA GLY A 339 -2.76 -6.31 -28.38
C GLY A 339 -3.32 -6.78 -27.03
N GLY A 340 -4.51 -6.34 -26.62
CA GLY A 340 -5.19 -6.86 -25.44
C GLY A 340 -6.21 -5.91 -24.82
N TRP A 341 -6.35 -5.97 -23.50
CA TRP A 341 -7.34 -5.23 -22.72
C TRP A 341 -6.67 -4.47 -21.58
N ALA A 342 -7.05 -3.21 -21.40
CA ALA A 342 -6.47 -2.35 -20.39
C ALA A 342 -7.50 -1.81 -19.39
N LEU A 343 -7.11 -1.77 -18.13
CA LEU A 343 -7.78 -1.02 -17.06
C LEU A 343 -6.86 0.13 -16.66
N GLN A 344 -7.39 1.35 -16.60
CA GLN A 344 -6.64 2.51 -16.10
C GLN A 344 -7.45 3.21 -15.01
N THR A 345 -6.80 3.44 -13.87
CA THR A 345 -7.30 4.24 -12.74
C THR A 345 -6.63 5.62 -12.75
N SER A 346 -6.91 6.45 -11.74
CA SER A 346 -6.22 7.72 -11.54
C SER A 346 -4.71 7.58 -11.38
N LEU A 347 -4.22 6.47 -10.80
CA LEU A 347 -2.79 6.29 -10.44
C LEU A 347 -2.13 5.07 -11.05
N VAL A 348 -2.89 4.06 -11.49
CA VAL A 348 -2.36 2.77 -11.94
C VAL A 348 -3.04 2.34 -13.24
N SER A 349 -2.24 1.85 -14.18
CA SER A 349 -2.74 1.13 -15.35
C SER A 349 -2.33 -0.33 -15.28
N VAL A 350 -3.19 -1.21 -15.80
CA VAL A 350 -2.94 -2.64 -15.99
C VAL A 350 -3.34 -2.99 -17.43
N LEU A 351 -2.48 -3.74 -18.13
CA LEU A 351 -2.70 -4.27 -19.46
C LEU A 351 -2.60 -5.79 -19.41
N VAL A 352 -3.65 -6.48 -19.84
CA VAL A 352 -3.62 -7.92 -20.10
C VAL A 352 -3.50 -8.11 -21.61
N THR A 353 -2.38 -8.69 -22.06
CA THR A 353 -2.08 -8.87 -23.48
C THR A 353 -2.75 -10.14 -24.05
N ASP A 354 -2.96 -10.17 -25.36
CA ASP A 354 -3.51 -11.34 -26.08
C ASP A 354 -2.63 -12.59 -25.94
N ASP A 355 -1.34 -12.41 -25.63
CA ASP A 355 -0.39 -13.49 -25.39
C ASP A 355 -0.29 -13.91 -23.91
N GLY A 356 -1.15 -13.37 -23.05
CA GLY A 356 -1.32 -13.77 -21.66
C GLY A 356 -0.38 -13.08 -20.66
N ARG A 357 0.47 -12.15 -21.13
CA ARG A 357 1.29 -11.31 -20.23
C ARG A 357 0.46 -10.24 -19.56
N ILE A 358 0.81 -9.89 -18.33
CA ILE A 358 0.21 -8.80 -17.58
C ILE A 358 1.26 -7.72 -17.36
N LEU A 359 0.98 -6.50 -17.77
CA LEU A 359 1.83 -5.34 -17.52
C LEU A 359 1.11 -4.37 -16.59
N ALA A 360 1.80 -3.83 -15.60
CA ALA A 360 1.25 -2.85 -14.68
C ALA A 360 2.25 -1.76 -14.35
N GLY A 361 1.75 -0.54 -14.11
CA GLY A 361 2.59 0.58 -13.69
C GLY A 361 1.79 1.84 -13.45
N ALA A 362 2.42 2.82 -12.80
CA ALA A 362 1.85 4.15 -12.59
C ALA A 362 2.00 5.03 -13.85
N VAL A 363 1.72 4.46 -15.02
CA VAL A 363 1.95 5.05 -16.34
C VAL A 363 0.67 5.03 -17.17
N PRO A 364 0.49 5.93 -18.14
CA PRO A 364 -0.66 5.86 -19.05
C PRO A 364 -0.70 4.54 -19.82
N THR A 365 -1.89 4.06 -20.18
CA THR A 365 -2.07 2.82 -20.95
C THR A 365 -1.23 2.78 -22.23
N SER A 366 -1.00 3.92 -22.89
CA SER A 366 -0.15 3.99 -24.08
C SER A 366 1.30 3.53 -23.83
N VAL A 367 1.83 3.79 -22.62
CA VAL A 367 3.18 3.36 -22.22
C VAL A 367 3.21 1.84 -22.02
N LEU A 368 2.16 1.25 -21.42
CA LEU A 368 2.05 -0.20 -21.29
C LEU A 368 1.97 -0.90 -22.65
N VAL A 369 1.20 -0.35 -23.58
CA VAL A 369 1.09 -0.87 -24.95
C VAL A 369 2.44 -0.80 -25.66
N GLU A 370 3.17 0.31 -25.55
CA GLU A 370 4.52 0.45 -26.14
C GLU A 370 5.52 -0.54 -25.53
N ALA A 371 5.49 -0.73 -24.21
CA ALA A 371 6.32 -1.69 -23.50
C ALA A 371 6.03 -3.13 -23.96
N ALA A 372 4.76 -3.51 -24.07
CA ALA A 372 4.33 -4.83 -24.53
C ALA A 372 4.79 -5.14 -25.96
N GLN A 373 4.88 -4.12 -26.83
CA GLN A 373 5.33 -4.25 -28.21
C GLN A 373 6.86 -4.33 -28.34
N SER A 374 7.58 -3.56 -27.52
CA SER A 374 9.06 -3.54 -27.49
C SER A 374 9.67 -4.84 -26.92
N GLY A 375 8.84 -5.70 -26.33
CA GLY A 375 9.20 -7.04 -25.88
C GLY A 375 9.33 -8.10 -26.99
N ARG A 376 8.76 -7.83 -28.18
CA ARG A 376 8.88 -8.69 -29.38
C ARG A 376 10.13 -8.37 -30.19
#